data_AF-A0A4Q5RNQ5-F1
#
_entry.id   AF-A0A4Q5RNQ5-F1
#
_cell.length_a   1.000
_cell.length_b   1.000
_cell.length_c   1.000
_cell.angle_alpha   90.00
_cell.angle_beta   90.00
_cell.angle_gamma   90.00
#
_symmetry.space_group_name_H-M   'P 1'
#
loop_
_entity.id
_entity.type
_entity.pdbx_description
1 polymer ?
#
loop_
_entity_poly.entity_id
_entity_poly.type
_entity_poly.pdbx_seq_one_letter_code
_entity_poly.pdbx_strand_id
1 'polypeptide(L)'
;LNITHSIMPEAPGFGGYDSVFTFSKAMQEEMTKEYNAKWTEAQKRRPKKDDVVFKAPQGYSDHLDHFTNFFDAVRANKPVVEDATFGFRAAAPALACNESFLKKKIIQWDPVKMKLI
;
A
#
# COMPACT_ATOMS: atom_id res chain seq x y z
N LEU A 1 1.47 -1.29 10.45
CA LEU A 1 0.78 -0.67 9.29
C LEU A 1 -0.61 -1.28 9.20
N ASN A 2 -1.66 -0.46 9.07
CA ASN A 2 -3.03 -0.94 8.89
C ASN A 2 -3.49 -0.54 7.49
N ILE A 3 -3.88 -1.52 6.69
CA ILE A 3 -4.49 -1.29 5.37
C ILE A 3 -5.99 -1.49 5.52
N THR A 4 -6.74 -0.39 5.35
CA THR A 4 -8.20 -0.40 5.38
C THR A 4 -8.77 -0.22 3.99
N HIS A 5 -9.98 -0.74 3.76
CA HIS A 5 -10.62 -0.68 2.45
C HIS A 5 -11.94 0.10 2.49
N SER A 6 -12.02 1.19 1.74
CA SER A 6 -13.28 1.92 1.49
C SER A 6 -13.72 1.66 0.04
N ILE A 7 -14.33 0.49 -0.19
CA ILE A 7 -14.81 0.11 -1.52
C ILE A 7 -16.26 0.60 -1.67
N MET A 8 -16.54 1.25 -2.80
CA MET A 8 -17.90 1.69 -3.14
C MET A 8 -18.67 0.54 -3.78
N PRO A 9 -20.01 0.53 -3.69
CA PRO A 9 -20.82 -0.41 -4.48
C PRO A 9 -20.61 -0.17 -5.97
N GLU A 10 -20.92 -1.18 -6.79
CA GLU A 10 -20.94 -1.02 -8.24
C GLU A 10 -22.08 -0.09 -8.68
N ALA A 11 -23.25 -0.22 -8.04
CA ALA A 11 -24.36 0.66 -8.29
C ALA A 11 -24.13 2.04 -7.63
N PRO A 12 -24.41 3.14 -8.34
CA PRO A 12 -24.34 4.47 -7.76
C PRO A 12 -25.40 4.62 -6.66
N GLY A 13 -25.14 5.48 -5.67
CA GLY A 13 -26.17 5.82 -4.68
C GLY A 13 -27.41 6.43 -5.34
N PHE A 14 -28.60 6.09 -4.82
CA PHE A 14 -29.88 6.55 -5.37
C PHE A 14 -30.84 6.95 -4.25
N GLY A 15 -31.48 8.12 -4.34
CA GLY A 15 -32.52 8.60 -3.43
C GLY A 15 -32.02 9.11 -2.07
N GLY A 16 -30.77 9.56 -1.99
CA GLY A 16 -30.14 10.05 -0.75
C GLY A 16 -29.50 11.43 -0.91
N TYR A 17 -28.27 11.46 -1.44
CA TYR A 17 -27.54 12.70 -1.72
C TYR A 17 -27.74 13.23 -3.15
N ASP A 18 -28.51 12.53 -3.98
CA ASP A 18 -28.84 12.95 -5.33
C ASP A 18 -30.05 13.89 -5.34
N SER A 19 -30.38 14.44 -6.50
CA SER A 19 -31.52 15.35 -6.67
C SER A 19 -32.84 14.62 -6.93
N VAL A 20 -32.92 13.29 -6.78
CA VAL A 20 -34.12 12.54 -7.19
C VAL A 20 -35.38 13.06 -6.48
N PHE A 21 -35.25 13.42 -5.21
CA PHE A 21 -36.33 13.96 -4.39
C PHE A 21 -36.89 15.32 -4.87
N THR A 22 -36.19 16.05 -5.75
CA THR A 22 -36.64 17.36 -6.25
C THR A 22 -37.54 17.25 -7.48
N PHE A 23 -37.59 16.08 -8.13
CA PHE A 23 -38.45 15.84 -9.30
C PHE A 23 -39.89 15.52 -8.91
N SER A 24 -40.78 15.52 -9.90
CA SER A 24 -42.18 15.12 -9.71
C SER A 24 -42.28 13.66 -9.23
N LYS A 25 -43.35 13.32 -8.51
CA LYS A 25 -43.57 11.94 -8.03
C LYS A 25 -43.54 10.90 -9.16
N ALA A 26 -44.17 11.21 -10.29
CA ALA A 26 -44.17 10.33 -11.45
C ALA A 26 -42.73 10.05 -11.96
N MET A 27 -41.89 11.08 -12.00
CA MET A 27 -40.49 10.94 -12.42
C MET A 27 -39.65 10.19 -11.38
N GLN A 28 -39.90 10.40 -10.08
CA GLN A 28 -39.26 9.62 -9.02
C GLN A 28 -39.57 8.13 -9.13
N GLU A 29 -40.83 7.77 -9.40
CA GLU A 29 -41.26 6.38 -9.58
C GLU A 29 -40.62 5.75 -10.82
N GLU A 30 -40.58 6.48 -11.95
CA GLU A 30 -39.95 6.04 -13.19
C GLU A 30 -38.45 5.80 -12.99
N MET A 31 -37.72 6.77 -12.44
CA MET A 31 -36.29 6.66 -12.15
C MET A 31 -35.98 5.52 -11.17
N THR A 32 -36.83 5.31 -10.16
CA THR A 32 -36.69 4.21 -9.20
C THR A 32 -36.85 2.86 -9.88
N LYS A 33 -37.84 2.74 -10.78
CA LYS A 33 -38.08 1.53 -11.56
C LYS A 33 -36.91 1.20 -12.48
N GLU A 34 -36.39 2.19 -13.20
CA GLU A 34 -35.22 2.03 -14.07
C GLU A 34 -33.97 1.65 -13.28
N TYR A 35 -33.72 2.31 -12.15
CA TYR A 35 -32.59 2.01 -11.27
C TYR A 35 -32.65 0.56 -10.76
N ASN A 36 -33.83 0.12 -10.31
CA ASN A 36 -34.03 -1.24 -9.81
C ASN A 36 -33.99 -2.31 -10.92
N ALA A 37 -34.34 -1.96 -12.16
CA ALA A 37 -34.19 -2.85 -13.31
C ALA A 37 -32.72 -3.01 -13.75
N LYS A 38 -31.91 -1.95 -13.58
CA LYS A 38 -30.50 -1.92 -13.98
C LYS A 38 -29.56 -2.57 -12.97
N TRP A 39 -29.83 -2.44 -11.68
CA TRP A 39 -28.91 -2.86 -10.62
C TRP A 39 -29.50 -3.94 -9.72
N THR A 40 -28.76 -5.02 -9.55
CA THR A 40 -29.11 -6.08 -8.60
C THR A 40 -28.86 -5.63 -7.15
N GLU A 41 -29.54 -6.27 -6.20
CA GLU A 41 -29.31 -6.00 -4.76
C GLU A 41 -27.86 -6.25 -4.31
N ALA A 42 -27.16 -7.19 -4.96
CA ALA A 42 -25.75 -7.44 -4.67
C ALA A 42 -24.86 -6.25 -5.07
N GLN A 43 -25.13 -5.64 -6.24
CA GLN A 43 -24.36 -4.51 -6.77
C GLN A 43 -24.61 -3.20 -6.02
N LYS A 44 -25.75 -3.08 -5.34
CA LYS A 44 -26.08 -1.96 -4.46
C LYS A 44 -25.34 -2.02 -3.11
N ARG A 45 -24.82 -3.18 -2.72
CA ARG A 45 -24.13 -3.36 -1.45
C ARG A 45 -22.64 -3.05 -1.58
N ARG A 46 -22.08 -2.40 -0.56
CA ARG A 46 -20.63 -2.18 -0.48
C ARG A 46 -19.94 -3.53 -0.32
N PRO A 47 -18.95 -3.86 -1.18
CA PRO A 47 -18.12 -5.03 -0.97
C PRO A 47 -17.40 -4.93 0.37
N LYS A 48 -17.37 -6.02 1.13
CA LYS A 48 -16.56 -6.14 2.34
C LYS A 48 -15.26 -6.81 1.95
N LYS A 49 -14.15 -6.15 2.27
CA LYS A 49 -12.81 -6.72 2.21
C LYS A 49 -12.19 -6.51 3.57
N ASP A 50 -11.69 -7.59 4.16
CA ASP A 50 -11.11 -7.52 5.49
C ASP A 50 -9.89 -6.60 5.49
N ASP A 51 -9.75 -5.86 6.59
CA ASP A 51 -8.60 -5.01 6.81
C ASP A 51 -7.37 -5.88 7.09
N VAL A 52 -6.19 -5.38 6.67
CA VAL A 52 -4.93 -6.09 6.89
C VAL A 52 -4.09 -5.32 7.90
N VAL A 53 -3.78 -5.98 9.02
CA VAL A 53 -2.92 -5.44 10.07
C VAL A 53 -1.54 -6.08 9.94
N PHE A 54 -0.57 -5.30 9.50
CA PHE A 54 0.84 -5.68 9.49
C PHE A 54 1.48 -5.25 10.81
N LYS A 55 1.62 -6.21 11.72
CA LYS A 55 2.28 -6.02 13.02
C LYS A 55 3.11 -7.27 13.34
N ALA A 56 4.29 -7.06 13.90
CA ALA A 56 5.07 -8.15 14.46
C ALA A 56 4.29 -8.86 15.60
N PRO A 57 4.51 -10.17 15.81
CA PRO A 57 3.88 -10.90 16.91
C PRO A 57 4.14 -10.24 18.26
N GLN A 58 3.22 -10.43 19.22
CA GLN A 58 3.41 -9.91 20.57
C GLN A 58 4.68 -10.50 21.19
N GLY A 59 5.56 -9.64 21.73
CA GLY A 59 6.83 -10.05 22.31
C GLY A 59 7.96 -10.26 21.31
N TYR A 60 7.73 -10.05 20.00
CA TYR A 60 8.80 -10.05 19.02
C TYR A 60 9.84 -8.95 19.30
N SER A 61 11.12 -9.30 19.24
CA SER A 61 12.25 -8.37 19.32
C SER A 61 13.07 -8.51 18.05
N ASP A 62 13.06 -7.47 17.23
CA ASP A 62 13.89 -7.34 16.03
C ASP A 62 15.38 -7.44 16.36
N HIS A 63 15.82 -6.84 17.47
CA HIS A 63 17.19 -6.92 17.94
C HIS A 63 17.60 -8.37 18.25
N LEU A 64 16.79 -9.11 19.01
CA LEU A 64 17.10 -10.52 19.33
C LEU A 64 17.14 -11.38 18.06
N ASP A 65 16.16 -11.23 17.17
CA ASP A 65 16.07 -12.00 15.92
C ASP A 65 17.26 -11.70 15.01
N HIS A 66 17.62 -10.43 14.86
CA HIS A 66 18.74 -10.00 14.03
C HIS A 66 20.07 -10.59 14.48
N PHE A 67 20.37 -10.53 15.79
CA PHE A 67 21.60 -11.14 16.33
C PHE A 67 21.57 -12.66 16.29
N THR A 68 20.42 -13.29 16.50
CA THR A 68 20.28 -14.75 16.37
C THR A 68 20.62 -15.18 14.95
N ASN A 69 20.07 -14.52 13.94
CA ASN A 69 20.38 -14.78 12.53
C ASN A 69 21.86 -14.57 12.21
N PHE A 70 22.49 -13.50 12.72
CA PHE A 70 23.92 -13.25 12.55
C PHE A 70 24.77 -14.41 13.10
N PHE A 71 24.55 -14.81 14.35
CA PHE A 71 25.34 -15.89 14.95
C PHE A 71 25.07 -17.26 14.28
N ASP A 72 23.85 -17.50 13.82
CA ASP A 72 23.50 -18.68 13.03
C ASP A 72 24.25 -18.73 11.70
N ALA A 73 24.33 -17.59 11.00
CA ALA A 73 25.11 -17.47 9.77
C ALA A 73 26.59 -17.76 10.02
N VAL A 74 27.17 -17.22 11.10
CA VAL A 74 28.56 -17.49 11.48
C VAL A 74 28.81 -18.97 11.78
N ARG A 75 27.93 -19.61 12.58
CA ARG A 75 28.14 -21.00 13.01
C ARG A 75 27.92 -22.02 11.91
N ALA A 76 26.89 -21.83 11.10
CA ALA A 76 26.44 -22.81 10.11
C ALA A 76 26.78 -22.42 8.67
N ASN A 77 27.54 -21.34 8.48
CA ASN A 77 27.88 -20.77 7.17
C ASN A 77 26.64 -20.55 6.30
N LYS A 78 25.53 -20.11 6.93
CA LYS A 78 24.28 -19.81 6.21
C LYS A 78 24.44 -18.51 5.42
N PRO A 79 23.83 -18.39 4.23
CA PRO A 79 23.78 -17.13 3.50
C PRO A 79 23.11 -16.02 4.33
N VAL A 80 23.68 -14.81 4.30
CA VAL A 80 23.08 -13.60 4.88
C VAL A 80 22.36 -12.84 3.78
N VAL A 81 21.08 -12.53 3.99
CA VAL A 81 20.25 -11.80 3.01
C VAL A 81 20.76 -10.37 2.79
N GLU A 82 21.11 -9.69 3.88
CA GLU A 82 21.66 -8.33 3.87
C GLU A 82 23.19 -8.39 3.91
N ASP A 83 23.79 -8.85 2.80
CA ASP A 83 25.23 -8.98 2.67
C ASP A 83 25.94 -7.62 2.43
N ALA A 84 27.26 -7.68 2.22
CA ALA A 84 28.05 -6.46 1.94
C ALA A 84 27.54 -5.70 0.70
N THR A 85 27.07 -6.41 -0.34
CA THR A 85 26.54 -5.79 -1.56
C THR A 85 25.24 -5.04 -1.25
N PHE A 86 24.35 -5.64 -0.45
CA PHE A 86 23.15 -4.98 0.06
C PHE A 86 23.52 -3.71 0.85
N GLY A 87 24.49 -3.82 1.77
CA GLY A 87 24.98 -2.69 2.56
C GLY A 87 25.52 -1.54 1.71
N PHE A 88 26.35 -1.82 0.70
CA PHE A 88 26.85 -0.80 -0.22
C PHE A 88 25.75 -0.13 -1.03
N ARG A 89 24.75 -0.90 -1.49
CA ARG A 89 23.59 -0.37 -2.21
C ARG A 89 22.68 0.50 -1.34
N ALA A 90 22.65 0.28 -0.02
CA ALA A 90 21.94 1.14 0.92
C ALA A 90 22.76 2.40 1.27
N ALA A 91 24.06 2.27 1.49
CA ALA A 91 24.93 3.36 1.93
C ALA A 91 25.22 4.39 0.82
N ALA A 92 25.46 3.95 -0.41
CA ALA A 92 25.84 4.86 -1.50
C ALA A 92 24.75 5.91 -1.83
N PRO A 93 23.45 5.56 -1.92
CA PRO A 93 22.39 6.56 -2.06
C PRO A 93 22.30 7.54 -0.88
N ALA A 94 22.55 7.09 0.36
CA ALA A 94 22.57 7.99 1.52
C ALA A 94 23.66 9.06 1.39
N LEU A 95 24.85 8.67 0.92
CA LEU A 95 25.93 9.61 0.60
C LEU A 95 25.59 10.49 -0.61
N ALA A 96 24.97 9.92 -1.65
CA ALA A 96 24.51 10.67 -2.82
C ALA A 96 23.45 11.73 -2.48
N CYS A 97 22.59 11.49 -1.48
CA CYS A 97 21.66 12.47 -0.96
C CYS A 97 22.39 13.66 -0.32
N ASN A 98 23.42 13.40 0.49
CA ASN A 98 24.25 14.45 1.08
C ASN A 98 24.95 15.27 -0.03
N GLU A 99 25.52 14.60 -1.03
CA GLU A 99 26.16 15.23 -2.19
C GLU A 99 25.18 16.07 -3.01
N SER A 100 23.97 15.56 -3.24
CA SER A 100 22.89 16.26 -3.95
C SER A 100 22.51 17.55 -3.23
N PHE A 101 22.33 17.48 -1.91
CA PHE A 101 22.02 18.63 -1.08
C PHE A 101 23.10 19.72 -1.19
N LEU A 102 24.38 19.33 -1.05
CA LEU A 102 25.51 20.26 -1.11
C LEU A 102 25.70 20.88 -2.51
N LYS A 103 25.52 20.08 -3.56
CA LYS A 103 25.75 20.50 -4.96
C LYS A 103 24.51 21.07 -5.64
N LYS A 104 23.35 21.04 -4.99
CA LYS A 104 22.04 21.46 -5.52
C LYS A 104 21.74 20.85 -6.89
N LYS A 105 22.08 19.58 -7.08
CA LYS A 105 21.83 18.85 -8.33
C LYS A 105 21.51 17.39 -8.05
N ILE A 106 20.75 16.79 -8.96
CA ILE A 106 20.45 15.36 -8.92
C ILE A 106 21.76 14.58 -9.09
N ILE A 107 21.98 13.61 -8.21
CA ILE A 107 23.06 12.64 -8.30
C ILE A 107 22.47 11.32 -8.79
N GLN A 108 22.84 10.91 -10.01
CA GLN A 108 22.37 9.65 -10.59
C GLN A 108 23.27 8.50 -10.12
N TRP A 109 22.66 7.35 -9.80
CA TRP A 109 23.34 6.19 -9.24
C TRP A 109 22.88 4.91 -9.94
N ASP A 110 23.83 4.11 -10.42
CA ASP A 110 23.61 2.74 -10.89
C ASP A 110 23.77 1.77 -9.70
N PRO A 111 22.68 1.21 -9.14
CA PRO A 111 22.78 0.29 -8.01
C PRO A 111 23.34 -1.09 -8.40
N VAL A 112 23.29 -1.46 -9.68
CA VAL A 112 23.79 -2.75 -10.14
C VAL A 112 25.30 -2.69 -10.30
N LYS A 113 25.80 -1.67 -11.01
CA LYS A 113 27.25 -1.45 -11.22
C LYS A 113 27.93 -0.75 -10.05
N MET A 114 27.15 -0.24 -9.10
CA MET A 114 27.60 0.51 -7.92
C MET A 114 28.45 1.73 -8.29
N LYS A 115 27.95 2.58 -9.20
CA LYS A 115 28.64 3.79 -9.70
C LYS A 115 27.71 4.97 -9.85
N LEU A 116 28.25 6.18 -9.65
CA LEU A 116 27.58 7.41 -10.07
C LEU A 116 27.54 7.51 -11.61
N ILE A 117 26.49 8.13 -12.14
CA ILE A 117 26.28 8.40 -13.58
C ILE A 117 26.26 9.91 -13.82
#